data_AF-A0A1F6NKR8-F1
#
_entry.id   AF-A0A1F6NKR8-F1
#
_cell.length_a   1.000
_cell.length_b   1.000
_cell.length_c   1.000
_cell.angle_alpha   90.00
_cell.angle_beta   90.00
_cell.angle_gamma   90.00
#
_symmetry.space_group_name_H-M   'P 1'
#
loop_
_entity.id
_entity.type
_entity.pdbx_description
1 polymer ?
#
loop_
_entity_poly.entity_id
_entity_poly.type
_entity_poly.pdbx_seq_one_letter_code
_entity_poly.pdbx_strand_id
1 'polypeptide(L)'
;MSFTIINAIIVSLGIPTIIGACIYIGRKLQTLDTLQQSFDKLQDSFYEDHDNIILMKAKVLGVSNSPYRPNETGIKLLSECGWGVFYSTIKKDILDKIEQEKPKTLYDVERLAFRHLHNYKNEDLAIPFKTYIVNHPEHSLDSIFLVGSWIIRDDYQKDRNGMIV
;
A
#
# COMPACT_ATOMS: atom_id res chain seq x y z
N MET A 1 26.11 51.41 -42.98
CA MET A 1 27.19 50.84 -42.14
C MET A 1 26.72 50.48 -40.72
N SER A 2 25.75 51.20 -40.13
CA SER A 2 25.27 50.95 -38.76
C SER A 2 24.41 49.68 -38.58
N PHE A 3 23.65 49.26 -39.58
CA PHE A 3 22.76 48.08 -39.49
C PHE A 3 23.51 46.74 -39.40
N THR A 4 24.68 46.65 -40.05
CA THR A 4 25.50 45.44 -40.09
C THR A 4 26.16 45.14 -38.74
N ILE A 5 26.51 46.19 -38.00
CA ILE A 5 27.14 46.09 -36.67
C ILE A 5 26.10 45.65 -35.63
N ILE A 6 24.88 46.19 -35.69
CA ILE A 6 23.78 45.80 -34.78
C ILE A 6 23.40 44.33 -35.00
N ASN A 7 23.26 43.89 -36.26
CA ASN A 7 22.98 42.48 -36.56
C ASN A 7 24.11 41.54 -36.10
N ALA A 8 25.38 41.95 -36.26
CA ALA A 8 26.51 41.16 -35.79
C ALA A 8 26.53 41.00 -34.27
N ILE A 9 26.15 42.03 -33.51
CA ILE A 9 26.05 41.98 -32.03
C ILE A 9 24.88 41.08 -31.58
N ILE A 10 23.73 41.16 -32.26
CA ILE A 10 22.56 40.32 -31.95
C ILE A 10 22.89 38.84 -32.19
N VAL A 11 23.59 38.53 -33.28
CA VAL A 11 23.98 37.15 -33.63
C VAL A 11 25.08 36.63 -32.69
N SER A 12 26.06 37.46 -32.33
CA SER A 12 27.18 37.06 -31.46
C SER A 12 26.78 36.85 -30.00
N LEU A 13 25.77 37.57 -29.51
CA LEU A 13 25.24 37.39 -28.15
C LEU A 13 24.07 36.41 -28.10
N GLY A 14 23.17 36.45 -29.10
CA GLY A 14 21.95 35.64 -29.08
C GLY A 14 22.19 34.15 -29.24
N ILE A 15 23.09 33.74 -30.14
CA ILE A 15 23.33 32.31 -30.41
C ILE A 15 23.94 31.59 -29.19
N PRO A 16 24.99 32.12 -28.53
CA PRO A 16 25.56 31.48 -27.33
C PRO A 16 24.57 31.38 -26.17
N THR A 17 23.71 32.39 -25.97
CA THR A 17 22.71 32.37 -24.89
C THR A 17 21.65 31.29 -25.11
N ILE A 18 21.16 31.12 -26.34
CA ILE A 18 20.19 30.07 -26.68
C ILE A 18 20.79 28.68 -26.48
N ILE A 19 22.03 28.46 -26.96
CA ILE A 19 22.74 27.20 -26.77
C ILE A 19 22.94 26.91 -25.28
N GLY A 20 23.34 27.92 -24.49
CA GLY A 20 23.47 27.81 -23.04
C GLY A 20 22.17 27.43 -22.34
N ALA A 21 21.05 28.05 -22.75
CA ALA A 21 19.72 27.72 -22.23
C ALA A 21 19.30 26.28 -22.58
N CYS A 22 19.54 25.83 -23.82
CA CYS A 22 19.26 24.46 -24.23
C CYS A 22 20.08 23.43 -23.44
N ILE A 23 21.38 23.69 -23.21
CA ILE A 23 22.24 22.81 -22.40
C ILE A 23 21.75 22.78 -20.94
N TYR A 24 21.38 23.93 -20.38
CA TYR A 24 20.87 24.01 -19.01
C TYR A 24 19.56 23.23 -18.84
N ILE A 25 18.61 23.39 -19.77
CA ILE A 25 17.33 22.66 -19.78
C ILE A 25 17.60 21.15 -19.95
N GLY A 26 18.48 20.75 -20.86
CA GLY A 26 18.84 19.35 -21.07
C GLY A 26 19.40 18.68 -19.82
N ARG A 27 20.30 19.35 -19.08
CA ARG A 27 20.85 18.83 -17.81
C ARG A 27 19.78 18.73 -16.72
N LYS A 28 18.83 19.68 -16.68
CA LYS A 28 17.70 19.62 -15.75
C LYS A 28 16.76 18.46 -16.06
N LEU A 29 16.45 18.22 -17.34
CA LEU A 29 15.65 17.07 -17.77
C LEU A 29 16.31 15.73 -17.39
N GLN A 30 17.62 15.58 -17.64
CA GLN A 30 18.36 14.38 -17.22
C GLN A 30 18.32 14.16 -15.70
N THR A 31 18.36 15.23 -14.91
CA THR A 31 18.26 15.13 -13.45
C THR A 31 16.86 14.66 -13.03
N LEU A 32 15.81 15.12 -13.71
CA LEU A 32 14.44 14.68 -13.48
C LEU A 32 14.26 13.20 -13.85
N ASP A 33 14.82 12.74 -14.97
CA ASP A 33 14.78 11.34 -15.37
C ASP A 33 15.49 10.43 -14.36
N THR A 34 16.64 10.89 -13.83
CA THR A 34 17.41 10.15 -12.81
C THR A 34 16.64 10.09 -11.48
N LEU A 35 15.95 11.18 -11.11
CA LEU A 35 15.07 11.23 -9.95
C LEU A 35 13.88 10.28 -10.11
N GLN A 36 13.25 10.27 -11.28
CA GLN A 36 12.13 9.38 -11.57
C GLN A 36 12.55 7.92 -11.49
N GLN A 37 13.67 7.54 -12.11
CA GLN A 37 14.21 6.17 -11.98
C GLN A 37 14.58 5.80 -10.54
N SER A 38 15.02 6.77 -9.73
CA SER A 38 15.32 6.52 -8.31
C SER A 38 14.04 6.33 -7.49
N PHE A 39 12.97 7.07 -7.83
CA PHE A 39 11.64 6.88 -7.26
C PHE A 39 11.05 5.51 -7.64
N ASP A 40 11.17 5.09 -8.90
CA ASP A 40 10.69 3.80 -9.37
C ASP A 40 11.43 2.65 -8.65
N LYS A 41 12.76 2.74 -8.55
CA LYS A 41 13.56 1.75 -7.80
C LYS A 41 13.25 1.73 -6.30
N LEU A 42 13.00 2.90 -5.70
CA LEU A 42 12.57 2.98 -4.30
C LEU A 42 11.20 2.32 -4.14
N GLN A 43 10.26 2.63 -5.03
CA GLN A 43 8.93 2.03 -5.03
C GLN A 43 9.00 0.50 -5.12
N ASP A 44 9.81 -0.05 -6.03
CA ASP A 44 10.03 -1.49 -6.15
C ASP A 44 10.65 -2.08 -4.87
N SER A 45 11.65 -1.43 -4.27
CA SER A 45 12.25 -1.89 -3.01
C SER A 45 11.27 -1.89 -1.83
N PHE A 46 10.34 -0.92 -1.78
CA PHE A 46 9.30 -0.88 -0.77
C PHE A 46 8.28 -2.01 -0.95
N TYR A 47 7.99 -2.42 -2.19
CA TYR A 47 7.12 -3.57 -2.44
C TYR A 47 7.79 -4.88 -2.04
N GLU A 48 9.06 -5.09 -2.39
CA GLU A 48 9.79 -6.33 -2.04
C GLU A 48 9.97 -6.50 -0.52
N ASP A 49 10.34 -5.44 0.21
CA ASP A 49 10.51 -5.52 1.67
C ASP A 49 9.16 -5.70 2.39
N HIS A 50 8.09 -5.08 1.90
CA HIS A 50 6.76 -5.23 2.48
C HIS A 50 6.21 -6.66 2.30
N ASP A 51 6.38 -7.23 1.11
CA ASP A 51 5.93 -8.59 0.81
C ASP A 51 6.72 -9.64 1.60
N ASN A 52 8.03 -9.45 1.79
CA ASN A 52 8.85 -10.34 2.61
C ASN A 52 8.44 -10.33 4.10
N ILE A 53 8.14 -9.15 4.65
CA ILE A 53 7.65 -9.02 6.04
C ILE A 53 6.26 -9.65 6.19
N ILE A 54 5.37 -9.44 5.23
CA ILE A 54 4.04 -10.07 5.22
C ILE A 54 4.15 -11.59 5.13
N LEU A 55 5.00 -12.12 4.24
CA LEU A 55 5.23 -13.56 4.09
C LEU A 55 5.81 -14.21 5.35
N MET A 56 6.72 -13.52 6.04
CA MET A 56 7.28 -14.00 7.31
C MET A 56 6.21 -14.06 8.41
N LYS A 57 5.41 -13.00 8.55
CA LYS A 57 4.28 -12.96 9.50
C LYS A 57 3.22 -13.99 9.15
N ALA A 58 2.93 -14.18 7.86
CA ALA A 58 1.98 -15.16 7.37
C ALA A 58 2.39 -16.60 7.72
N LYS A 59 3.69 -16.92 7.68
CA LYS A 59 4.19 -18.24 8.11
C LYS A 59 4.06 -18.51 9.60
N VAL A 60 4.17 -17.47 10.43
CA VAL A 60 4.06 -17.59 11.90
C VAL A 60 2.61 -17.65 12.36
N LEU A 61 1.73 -16.88 11.72
CA LEU A 61 0.33 -16.70 12.14
C LEU A 61 -0.66 -17.51 11.30
N GLY A 62 -0.20 -18.14 10.22
CA GLY A 62 -1.04 -18.87 9.29
C GLY A 62 -0.57 -20.29 9.01
N VAL A 63 -1.45 -21.09 8.41
CA VAL A 63 -1.14 -22.43 7.88
C VAL A 63 -0.66 -22.28 6.45
N SER A 64 0.43 -22.97 6.08
CA SER A 64 1.10 -22.89 4.77
C SER A 64 0.32 -23.53 3.60
N ASN A 65 -1.01 -23.45 3.60
CA ASN A 65 -1.85 -23.79 2.46
C ASN A 65 -2.42 -22.52 1.88
N SER A 66 -2.29 -22.32 0.56
CA SER A 66 -2.93 -21.20 -0.13
C SER A 66 -4.42 -21.53 -0.36
N PRO A 67 -5.35 -20.61 -0.08
CA PRO A 67 -5.12 -19.29 0.51
C PRO A 67 -4.85 -19.38 2.02
N TYR A 68 -3.98 -18.51 2.55
CA TYR A 68 -3.56 -18.54 3.96
C TYR A 68 -4.75 -18.49 4.91
N ARG A 69 -4.70 -19.28 5.98
CA ARG A 69 -5.70 -19.27 7.05
C ARG A 69 -5.02 -19.07 8.39
N PRO A 70 -5.66 -18.38 9.35
CA PRO A 70 -5.14 -18.27 10.69
C PRO A 70 -4.83 -19.66 11.28
N ASN A 71 -3.65 -19.83 11.86
CA ASN A 71 -3.36 -20.98 12.73
C ASN A 71 -3.84 -20.69 14.17
N GLU A 72 -3.57 -21.58 15.12
CA GLU A 72 -3.98 -21.38 16.52
C GLU A 72 -3.47 -20.07 17.11
N THR A 73 -2.22 -19.68 16.80
CA THR A 73 -1.64 -18.41 17.24
C THR A 73 -2.37 -17.22 16.63
N GLY A 74 -2.69 -17.25 15.33
CA GLY A 74 -3.47 -16.21 14.66
C GLY A 74 -4.89 -16.07 15.23
N ILE A 75 -5.55 -17.19 15.52
CA ILE A 75 -6.88 -17.19 16.14
C ILE A 75 -6.81 -16.59 17.55
N LYS A 76 -5.82 -17.01 18.34
CA LYS A 76 -5.60 -16.49 19.69
C LYS A 76 -5.37 -14.98 19.68
N LEU A 77 -4.50 -14.50 18.79
CA LEU A 77 -4.24 -13.07 18.58
C LEU A 77 -5.55 -12.28 18.39
N LEU A 78 -6.41 -12.72 17.47
CA LEU A 78 -7.68 -12.03 17.20
C LEU A 78 -8.64 -12.10 18.41
N SER A 79 -8.69 -13.22 19.11
CA SER A 79 -9.58 -13.39 20.27
C SER A 79 -9.22 -12.48 21.44
N GLU A 80 -7.92 -12.21 21.65
CA GLU A 80 -7.43 -11.44 22.80
C GLU A 80 -7.34 -9.94 22.50
N CYS A 81 -7.13 -9.55 21.25
CA CYS A 81 -6.97 -8.14 20.88
C CYS A 81 -8.31 -7.38 20.72
N GLY A 82 -9.45 -8.05 20.94
CA GLY A 82 -10.78 -7.44 20.78
C GLY A 82 -11.30 -7.43 19.34
N TRP A 83 -10.76 -8.27 18.46
CA TRP A 83 -11.16 -8.34 17.03
C TRP A 83 -12.66 -8.55 16.84
N GLY A 84 -13.30 -9.42 17.65
CA GLY A 84 -14.71 -9.77 17.46
C GLY A 84 -15.66 -8.57 17.56
N VAL A 85 -15.40 -7.65 18.49
CA VAL A 85 -16.20 -6.43 18.67
C VAL A 85 -15.91 -5.44 17.54
N PHE A 86 -14.62 -5.25 17.21
CA PHE A 86 -14.20 -4.38 16.12
C PHE A 86 -14.80 -4.82 14.78
N TYR A 87 -14.62 -6.08 14.41
CA TYR A 87 -15.05 -6.62 13.14
C TYR A 87 -16.57 -6.63 13.02
N SER A 88 -17.32 -6.98 14.07
CA SER A 88 -18.79 -6.93 14.02
C SER A 88 -19.32 -5.50 13.77
N THR A 89 -18.60 -4.48 14.22
CA THR A 89 -18.95 -3.07 14.00
C THR A 89 -18.71 -2.62 12.56
N ILE A 90 -17.58 -3.02 11.96
CA ILE A 90 -17.16 -2.52 10.64
C ILE A 90 -17.43 -3.48 9.47
N LYS A 91 -17.86 -4.73 9.76
CA LYS A 91 -17.98 -5.81 8.76
C LYS A 91 -18.70 -5.36 7.51
N LYS A 92 -19.88 -4.77 7.66
CA LYS A 92 -20.69 -4.31 6.52
C LYS A 92 -19.95 -3.27 5.68
N ASP A 93 -19.40 -2.24 6.33
CA ASP A 93 -18.69 -1.15 5.64
C ASP A 93 -17.47 -1.66 4.87
N ILE A 94 -16.68 -2.57 5.45
CA ILE A 94 -15.55 -3.17 4.74
C ILE A 94 -16.01 -4.02 3.55
N LEU A 95 -17.00 -4.88 3.72
CA LEU A 95 -17.47 -5.75 2.64
C LEU A 95 -18.08 -4.93 1.48
N ASP A 96 -18.83 -3.87 1.80
CA ASP A 96 -19.39 -2.95 0.80
C ASP A 96 -18.27 -2.23 0.02
N LYS A 97 -17.21 -1.77 0.70
CA LYS A 97 -16.03 -1.15 0.05
C LYS A 97 -15.29 -2.13 -0.85
N ILE A 98 -15.09 -3.37 -0.40
CA ILE A 98 -14.48 -4.42 -1.21
C ILE A 98 -15.33 -4.66 -2.47
N GLU A 99 -16.66 -4.79 -2.34
CA GLU A 99 -17.54 -5.04 -3.47
C GLU A 99 -17.53 -3.90 -4.50
N GLN A 100 -17.49 -2.64 -4.05
CA GLN A 100 -17.39 -1.48 -4.93
C GLN A 100 -16.15 -1.51 -5.83
N GLU A 101 -15.06 -2.07 -5.34
CA GLU A 101 -13.81 -2.22 -6.09
C GLU A 101 -13.77 -3.43 -7.03
N LYS A 102 -14.83 -4.26 -7.01
CA LYS A 102 -15.05 -5.39 -7.92
C LYS A 102 -13.84 -6.35 -8.00
N PRO A 103 -13.45 -6.99 -6.88
CA PRO A 103 -12.35 -7.94 -6.85
C PRO A 103 -12.60 -9.09 -7.82
N LYS A 104 -11.55 -9.54 -8.50
CA LYS A 104 -11.62 -10.66 -9.45
C LYS A 104 -11.29 -11.98 -8.78
N THR A 105 -10.47 -11.95 -7.74
CA THR A 105 -9.96 -13.14 -7.04
C THR A 105 -10.08 -12.99 -5.53
N LEU A 106 -10.03 -14.11 -4.79
CA LEU A 106 -9.95 -14.08 -3.32
C LEU A 106 -8.65 -13.44 -2.81
N TYR A 107 -7.59 -13.47 -3.62
CA TYR A 107 -6.36 -12.75 -3.34
C TYR A 107 -6.58 -11.23 -3.37
N ASP A 108 -7.33 -10.73 -4.36
CA ASP A 108 -7.71 -9.31 -4.41
C ASP A 108 -8.55 -8.94 -3.17
N VAL A 109 -9.50 -9.78 -2.78
CA VAL A 109 -10.32 -9.56 -1.58
C VAL A 109 -9.46 -9.42 -0.33
N GLU A 110 -8.49 -10.33 -0.12
CA GLU A 110 -7.57 -10.27 1.01
C GLU A 110 -6.76 -8.99 1.03
N ARG A 111 -6.19 -8.61 -0.12
CA ARG A 111 -5.39 -7.38 -0.25
C ARG A 111 -6.23 -6.13 -0.01
N LEU A 112 -7.45 -6.08 -0.54
CA LEU A 112 -8.39 -4.99 -0.33
C LEU A 112 -8.82 -4.90 1.13
N ALA A 113 -9.17 -6.04 1.76
CA ALA A 113 -9.52 -6.11 3.16
C ALA A 113 -8.39 -5.58 4.05
N PHE A 114 -7.15 -6.04 3.82
CA PHE A 114 -5.97 -5.56 4.54
C PHE A 114 -5.82 -4.04 4.39
N ARG A 115 -5.91 -3.52 3.17
CA ARG A 115 -5.81 -2.09 2.90
C ARG A 115 -6.92 -1.27 3.58
N HIS A 116 -8.17 -1.73 3.55
CA HIS A 116 -9.27 -1.01 4.20
C HIS A 116 -9.17 -1.04 5.72
N LEU A 117 -8.66 -2.12 6.32
CA LEU A 117 -8.40 -2.19 7.75
C LEU A 117 -7.40 -1.11 8.22
N HIS A 118 -6.40 -0.79 7.38
CA HIS A 118 -5.44 0.27 7.67
C HIS A 118 -6.07 1.66 7.81
N ASN A 119 -7.23 1.90 7.20
CA ASN A 119 -7.92 3.19 7.34
C ASN A 119 -8.40 3.42 8.78
N TYR A 120 -8.70 2.35 9.53
CA TYR A 120 -9.13 2.43 10.93
C TYR A 120 -7.96 2.56 11.92
N LYS A 121 -6.70 2.49 11.46
CA LYS A 121 -5.51 2.51 12.32
C LYS A 121 -5.50 3.69 13.30
N ASN A 122 -6.01 4.84 12.88
CA ASN A 122 -6.02 6.08 13.66
C ASN A 122 -7.35 6.34 14.37
N GLU A 123 -8.36 5.51 14.13
CA GLU A 123 -9.67 5.67 14.75
C GLU A 123 -9.72 5.11 16.18
N ASP A 124 -10.69 5.59 16.97
CA ASP A 124 -10.91 5.15 18.35
C ASP A 124 -11.26 3.65 18.42
N LEU A 125 -11.89 3.12 17.36
CA LEU A 125 -12.18 1.69 17.24
C LEU A 125 -10.93 0.81 17.26
N ALA A 126 -9.75 1.33 16.91
CA ALA A 126 -8.49 0.62 16.96
C ALA A 126 -7.75 0.74 18.31
N ILE A 127 -8.29 1.47 19.29
CA ILE A 127 -7.70 1.57 20.64
C ILE A 127 -7.45 0.20 21.28
N PRO A 128 -8.38 -0.78 21.24
CA PRO A 128 -8.14 -2.11 21.81
C PRO A 128 -6.89 -2.79 21.24
N PHE A 129 -6.65 -2.66 19.93
CA PHE A 129 -5.46 -3.21 19.28
C PHE A 129 -4.18 -2.51 19.73
N LYS A 130 -4.21 -1.17 19.83
CA LYS A 130 -3.07 -0.38 20.31
C LYS A 130 -2.71 -0.76 21.74
N THR A 131 -3.72 -0.88 22.61
CA THR A 131 -3.54 -1.31 24.00
C THR A 131 -2.99 -2.73 24.08
N TYR A 132 -3.49 -3.65 23.26
CA TYR A 132 -2.98 -5.02 23.20
C TYR A 132 -1.50 -5.07 22.81
N ILE A 133 -1.11 -4.37 21.74
CA ILE A 133 0.27 -4.37 21.23
C ILE A 133 1.26 -3.77 22.22
N VAL A 134 0.86 -2.78 23.02
CA VAL A 134 1.71 -2.24 24.10
C VAL A 134 2.06 -3.33 25.12
N ASN A 135 1.16 -4.27 25.38
CA ASN A 135 1.37 -5.38 26.30
C ASN A 135 1.97 -6.64 25.62
N HIS A 136 1.97 -6.67 24.29
CA HIS A 136 2.41 -7.80 23.45
C HIS A 136 3.29 -7.30 22.28
N PRO A 137 4.54 -6.87 22.56
CA PRO A 137 5.40 -6.21 21.56
C PRO A 137 5.85 -7.11 20.41
N GLU A 138 5.70 -8.43 20.54
CA GLU A 138 5.89 -9.42 19.46
C GLU A 138 4.83 -9.31 18.36
N HIS A 139 3.72 -8.62 18.64
CA HIS A 139 2.63 -8.39 17.71
C HIS A 139 2.61 -6.94 17.21
N SER A 140 1.96 -6.73 16.07
CA SER A 140 1.84 -5.41 15.44
C SER A 140 0.44 -5.23 14.89
N LEU A 141 0.04 -3.98 14.61
CA LEU A 141 -1.26 -3.70 13.99
C LEU A 141 -1.38 -4.43 12.66
N ASP A 142 -0.30 -4.44 11.88
CA ASP A 142 -0.24 -5.15 10.61
C ASP A 142 -0.43 -6.66 10.79
N SER A 143 0.07 -7.24 11.89
CA SER A 143 -0.17 -8.66 12.20
C SER A 143 -1.65 -8.93 12.46
N ILE A 144 -2.31 -8.07 13.23
CA ILE A 144 -3.74 -8.18 13.52
C ILE A 144 -4.55 -8.01 12.23
N PHE A 145 -4.22 -7.00 11.42
CA PHE A 145 -4.92 -6.70 10.17
C PHE A 145 -4.68 -7.77 9.11
N LEU A 146 -3.50 -8.38 9.05
CA LEU A 146 -3.21 -9.48 8.13
C LEU A 146 -4.04 -10.71 8.48
N VAL A 147 -4.07 -11.12 9.75
CA VAL A 147 -4.90 -12.26 10.16
C VAL A 147 -6.39 -11.93 10.00
N GLY A 148 -6.77 -10.69 10.30
CA GLY A 148 -8.12 -10.18 10.10
C GLY A 148 -8.58 -10.18 8.64
N SER A 149 -7.68 -9.87 7.69
CA SER A 149 -8.01 -9.86 6.26
C SER A 149 -8.34 -11.26 5.73
N TRP A 150 -7.72 -12.32 6.29
CA TRP A 150 -8.08 -13.70 5.98
C TRP A 150 -9.51 -14.04 6.42
N ILE A 151 -9.91 -13.58 7.62
CA ILE A 151 -11.28 -13.76 8.12
C ILE A 151 -12.29 -13.04 7.22
N ILE A 152 -11.98 -11.80 6.83
CA ILE A 152 -12.84 -11.00 5.96
C ILE A 152 -12.99 -11.65 4.58
N ARG A 153 -11.89 -12.15 4.01
CA ARG A 153 -11.89 -12.89 2.74
C ARG A 153 -12.79 -14.12 2.80
N ASP A 154 -12.65 -14.92 3.86
CA ASP A 154 -13.44 -16.14 4.02
C ASP A 154 -14.92 -15.83 4.24
N ASP A 155 -15.25 -14.77 4.97
CA ASP A 155 -16.63 -14.29 5.13
C ASP A 155 -17.21 -13.75 3.82
N TYR A 156 -16.46 -12.97 3.06
CA TYR A 156 -16.87 -12.47 1.75
C TYR A 156 -17.18 -13.63 0.79
N GLN A 157 -16.35 -14.68 0.80
CA GLN A 157 -16.59 -15.88 0.00
C GLN A 157 -17.86 -16.62 0.43
N LYS A 158 -18.10 -16.75 1.75
CA LYS A 158 -19.32 -17.38 2.27
C LYS A 158 -20.57 -16.60 1.89
N ASP A 159 -20.55 -15.28 2.02
CA ASP A 159 -21.70 -14.42 1.70
C ASP A 159 -22.07 -14.54 0.21
N ARG A 160 -21.09 -14.62 -0.69
CA ARG A 160 -21.33 -14.85 -2.13
C ARG A 160 -21.78 -16.28 -2.46
N ASN A 161 -21.20 -17.30 -1.83
CA ASN A 161 -21.61 -18.69 -2.06
C ASN A 161 -22.98 -19.02 -1.43
N GLY A 162 -23.39 -18.28 -0.41
CA GLY A 162 -24.73 -18.34 0.20
C GLY A 162 -25.81 -17.56 -0.56
N MET A 163 -25.44 -16.74 -1.55
CA MET A 163 -26.36 -16.07 -2.49
C MET A 163 -26.64 -16.92 -3.75
N ILE A 164 -26.41 -18.23 -3.69
CA ILE A 164 -26.98 -19.20 -4.65
C ILE A 164 -28.29 -19.73 -4.07
N VAL A 165 -29.37 -18.95 -4.21
CA VAL A 165 -30.77 -19.42 -4.15
C VAL A 165 -31.53 -18.79 -5.29
#